data_AF-A0A453I0S3-F1
#
_entry.id   AF-A0A453I0S3-F1
#
_cell.length_a   1.000
_cell.length_b   1.000
_cell.length_c   1.000
_cell.angle_alpha   90.00
_cell.angle_beta   90.00
_cell.angle_gamma   90.00
#
_symmetry.space_group_name_H-M   'P 1'
#
loop_
_entity.id
_entity.type
_entity.pdbx_description
1 polymer ?
#
loop_
_entity_poly.entity_id
_entity_poly.type
_entity_poly.pdbx_seq_one_letter_code
_entity_poly.pdbx_strand_id
1 'polypeptide(L)'
;MFSNFLDNQQFYTECTEHFFVVQIFLKMLRAYYNHVRSFENTLVTKFFGLHCVKLAGANQKKVRFVIMGNLFCSDHFIHRRFDLKGSSLGRTTDKPQTEIDEYTILKDLDLNFIFRLQKHWYQEFQR
;
A
#
# COMPACT_ATOMS: atom_id res chain seq x y z
N MET A 1 -2.43 12.26 2.65
CA MET A 1 -2.36 10.92 3.26
C MET A 1 -0.93 10.76 3.75
N PHE A 2 -0.73 10.57 5.04
CA PHE A 2 0.61 10.42 5.63
C PHE A 2 0.81 8.96 5.99
N SER A 3 1.95 8.41 5.60
CA SER A 3 2.38 7.07 5.99
C SER A 3 3.54 7.18 6.98
N ASN A 4 3.52 6.35 8.03
CA ASN A 4 4.64 6.21 8.97
C ASN A 4 4.99 4.74 9.13
N PHE A 5 6.29 4.43 9.16
CA PHE A 5 6.79 3.08 9.42
C PHE A 5 6.89 2.81 10.92
N LEU A 6 6.58 1.58 11.33
CA LEU A 6 6.66 1.09 12.72
C LEU A 6 7.48 -0.21 12.75
N ASP A 7 8.03 -0.51 13.94
CA ASP A 7 8.73 -1.76 14.25
C ASP A 7 9.76 -2.17 13.18
N ASN A 8 10.84 -1.39 13.07
CA ASN A 8 11.90 -1.61 12.07
C ASN A 8 11.41 -1.71 10.62
N GLN A 9 10.35 -0.96 10.28
CA GLN A 9 9.68 -0.98 8.98
C GLN A 9 8.92 -2.26 8.65
N GLN A 10 8.63 -3.12 9.63
CA GLN A 10 7.78 -4.28 9.40
C GLN A 10 6.32 -3.88 9.12
N PHE A 11 5.86 -2.78 9.72
CA PHE A 11 4.51 -2.26 9.54
C PHE A 11 4.55 -0.83 9.02
N TYR A 12 3.51 -0.42 8.31
CA TYR A 12 3.24 0.98 8.05
C TYR A 12 1.81 1.34 8.46
N THR A 13 1.64 2.58 8.87
CA THR A 13 0.33 3.15 9.19
C THR A 13 -0.12 4.05 8.07
N GLU A 14 -1.40 3.99 7.74
CA GLU A 14 -2.03 4.92 6.80
C GLU A 14 -3.14 5.68 7.53
N CYS A 15 -2.96 6.99 7.65
CA CYS A 15 -3.95 7.88 8.26
C CYS A 15 -5.02 8.26 7.24
N THR A 16 -6.28 8.09 7.62
CA THR A 16 -7.44 8.53 6.83
C THR A 16 -8.27 9.53 7.63
N GLU A 17 -8.50 10.69 7.05
CA GLU A 17 -9.40 11.70 7.60
C GLU A 17 -10.87 11.40 7.23
N HIS A 18 -11.10 10.48 6.28
CA HIS A 18 -12.42 10.20 5.73
C HIS A 18 -13.11 9.06 6.47
N PHE A 19 -14.13 9.41 7.26
CA PHE A 19 -14.99 8.43 7.96
C PHE A 19 -15.61 7.39 7.01
N PHE A 20 -15.89 7.76 5.76
CA PHE A 20 -16.45 6.86 4.77
C PHE A 20 -15.51 5.68 4.42
N VAL A 21 -14.20 5.90 4.36
CA VAL A 21 -13.21 4.84 4.11
C VAL A 21 -13.27 3.80 5.23
N VAL A 22 -13.42 4.25 6.47
CA VAL A 22 -13.58 3.36 7.63
C VAL A 22 -14.88 2.56 7.55
N GLN A 23 -15.98 3.18 7.12
CA GLN A 23 -17.25 2.47 6.93
C GLN A 23 -17.16 1.39 5.84
N ILE A 24 -16.50 1.68 4.73
CA ILE A 24 -16.25 0.68 3.68
C ILE A 24 -15.39 -0.47 4.24
N PHE A 25 -14.31 -0.14 4.94
CA PHE A 25 -13.40 -1.12 5.52
C PHE A 25 -14.14 -2.11 6.44
N LEU A 26 -15.01 -1.61 7.31
CA LEU A 26 -15.83 -2.45 8.19
C LEU A 26 -16.82 -3.32 7.41
N LYS A 27 -17.43 -2.79 6.34
CA LYS A 27 -18.35 -3.55 5.48
C LYS A 27 -17.66 -4.67 4.70
N MET A 28 -16.43 -4.45 4.23
CA MET A 28 -15.67 -5.46 3.48
C MET A 28 -14.96 -6.49 4.36
N LEU A 29 -14.89 -6.28 5.69
CA LEU A 29 -14.05 -7.07 6.59
C LEU A 29 -14.32 -8.57 6.53
N ARG A 30 -15.59 -8.98 6.40
CA ARG A 30 -15.96 -10.41 6.28
C ARG A 30 -15.43 -11.04 4.99
N ALA A 31 -15.57 -10.33 3.86
CA ALA A 31 -15.07 -10.80 2.58
C ALA A 31 -13.54 -10.85 2.57
N TYR A 32 -12.89 -9.81 3.12
CA TYR A 32 -11.45 -9.75 3.32
C TYR A 32 -10.95 -10.94 4.17
N TYR A 33 -11.57 -11.21 5.31
CA TYR A 33 -11.17 -12.32 6.19
C TYR A 33 -11.23 -13.67 5.47
N ASN A 34 -12.34 -13.93 4.76
CA ASN A 34 -12.50 -15.17 3.99
C ASN A 34 -11.44 -15.29 2.89
N HIS A 35 -11.12 -14.19 2.20
CA HIS A 35 -10.09 -14.14 1.17
C HIS A 35 -8.71 -14.45 1.75
N VAL A 36 -8.26 -13.70 2.75
CA VAL A 36 -6.93 -13.90 3.35
C VAL A 36 -6.78 -15.30 3.96
N ARG A 37 -7.86 -15.86 4.53
CA ARG A 37 -7.85 -17.22 5.06
C ARG A 37 -7.74 -18.29 3.96
N SER A 38 -8.30 -18.03 2.78
CA SER A 38 -8.29 -18.98 1.66
C SER A 38 -7.02 -18.87 0.81
N PHE A 39 -6.35 -17.72 0.83
CA PHE A 39 -5.18 -17.40 0.01
C PHE A 39 -4.03 -16.90 0.88
N GLU A 40 -3.19 -17.83 1.35
CA GLU A 40 -2.05 -17.53 2.24
C GLU A 40 -1.05 -16.53 1.63
N ASN A 41 -0.81 -16.66 0.32
CA ASN A 41 0.11 -15.83 -0.48
C ASN A 41 -0.59 -14.66 -1.20
N THR A 42 -1.71 -14.17 -0.67
CA THR A 42 -2.43 -13.07 -1.32
C THR A 42 -1.59 -11.78 -1.38
N LEU A 43 -1.71 -11.08 -2.51
CA LEU A 43 -1.14 -9.74 -2.71
C LEU A 43 -1.99 -8.62 -2.08
N VAL A 44 -3.18 -8.94 -1.56
CA VAL A 44 -4.01 -7.98 -0.84
C VAL A 44 -3.31 -7.56 0.45
N THR A 45 -3.23 -6.26 0.69
CA THR A 45 -2.59 -5.72 1.89
C THR A 45 -3.15 -6.35 3.16
N LYS A 46 -2.24 -6.85 4.01
CA LYS A 46 -2.61 -7.42 5.30
C LYS A 46 -2.87 -6.29 6.29
N PHE A 47 -4.12 -6.18 6.73
CA PHE A 47 -4.55 -5.26 7.78
C PHE A 47 -4.40 -5.89 9.16
N PHE A 48 -3.72 -5.20 10.07
CA PHE A 48 -3.48 -5.64 11.44
C PHE A 48 -4.37 -4.94 12.47
N GLY A 49 -4.86 -3.75 12.14
CA GLY A 49 -5.76 -3.02 13.04
C GLY A 49 -6.30 -1.74 12.42
N LEU A 50 -7.51 -1.38 12.81
CA LEU A 50 -8.13 -0.09 12.52
C LEU A 50 -8.34 0.62 13.86
N HIS A 51 -7.72 1.79 14.02
CA HIS A 51 -7.73 2.53 15.27
C HIS A 51 -8.31 3.93 15.08
N CYS A 52 -8.93 4.45 16.13
CA CYS A 52 -9.43 5.81 16.19
C CYS A 52 -8.98 6.44 17.50
N VAL A 53 -8.11 7.44 17.43
CA VAL A 53 -7.63 8.20 18.58
C VAL A 53 -8.37 9.53 18.63
N LYS A 54 -8.88 9.89 19.81
CA LYS A 54 -9.44 11.22 20.08
C LYS A 54 -8.36 12.04 20.77
N LEU A 55 -7.92 13.13 20.16
CA LEU A 55 -6.98 14.04 20.80
C LEU A 55 -7.74 14.89 21.84
N ALA A 56 -7.18 15.00 23.05
CA ALA A 56 -7.73 15.82 24.12
C ALA A 56 -7.37 17.30 23.90
N GLY A 57 -8.35 18.21 24.06
CA GLY A 57 -8.19 19.66 23.87
C GLY A 57 -9.44 20.34 23.34
N ALA A 58 -9.39 21.67 23.16
CA ALA A 58 -10.52 22.49 22.71
C ALA A 58 -11.06 22.08 21.33
N ASN A 59 -10.18 21.55 20.45
CA ASN A 59 -10.56 20.96 19.18
C ASN A 59 -10.45 19.43 19.28
N GLN A 60 -11.56 18.76 19.58
CA GLN A 60 -11.66 17.29 19.65
C GLN A 60 -11.50 16.65 18.26
N LYS A 61 -10.29 16.68 17.71
CA LYS A 61 -9.98 16.05 16.42
C LYS A 61 -9.86 14.54 16.61
N LYS A 62 -10.61 13.80 15.79
CA LYS A 62 -10.52 12.34 15.70
C LYS A 62 -9.55 11.98 14.59
N VAL A 63 -8.51 11.22 14.92
CA VAL A 63 -7.57 10.67 13.93
C VAL A 63 -7.87 9.19 13.78
N ARG A 64 -8.04 8.75 12.54
CA ARG A 64 -8.28 7.33 12.22
C ARG A 64 -7.13 6.83 11.38
N PHE A 65 -6.63 5.65 11.70
CA PHE A 65 -5.53 5.06 10.96
C PHE A 65 -5.67 3.55 10.93
N VAL A 66 -5.12 2.97 9.88
CA VAL A 66 -5.03 1.52 9.70
C VAL A 66 -3.57 1.12 9.80
N ILE A 67 -3.30 0.05 10.53
CA ILE A 67 -1.99 -0.60 10.62
C ILE A 67 -1.97 -1.70 9.56
N MET A 68 -0.97 -1.66 8.70
CA MET A 68 -0.79 -2.59 7.58
C MET A 68 0.61 -3.17 7.55
N GLY A 69 0.74 -4.36 6.99
CA GLY A 69 2.05 -4.99 6.77
C GLY A 69 2.82 -4.27 5.68
N ASN A 70 4.10 -4.02 5.90
CA ASN A 70 4.96 -3.45 4.87
C ASN A 70 5.34 -4.53 3.84
N LEU A 71 4.97 -4.30 2.58
CA LEU A 71 5.33 -5.19 1.47
C LEU A 71 6.83 -5.13 1.14
N PHE A 72 7.50 -4.05 1.52
CA PHE A 72 8.91 -3.78 1.21
C PHE A 72 9.88 -4.21 2.31
N CYS A 73 9.42 -5.01 3.27
CA CYS A 73 10.25 -5.55 4.34
C CYS A 73 11.14 -6.68 3.79
N SER A 74 12.26 -6.32 3.18
CA SER A 74 13.24 -7.27 2.65
C SER A 74 14.65 -6.81 2.94
N ASP A 75 15.58 -7.76 3.10
CA ASP A 75 17.02 -7.48 3.21
C ASP A 75 17.64 -6.97 1.89
N HIS A 76 16.86 -6.95 0.82
CA HIS A 76 17.30 -6.51 -0.50
C HIS A 76 17.02 -5.03 -0.72
N PHE A 77 17.96 -4.37 -1.38
CA PHE A 77 17.84 -2.97 -1.72
C PHE A 77 16.81 -2.74 -2.85
N ILE A 78 15.90 -1.79 -2.64
CA ILE A 78 14.88 -1.43 -3.62
C ILE A 78 15.39 -0.27 -4.47
N HIS A 79 15.80 -0.59 -5.69
CA HIS A 79 16.36 0.37 -6.63
C HIS A 79 15.32 1.30 -7.27
N ARG A 80 14.08 0.81 -7.47
CA ARG A 80 12.97 1.56 -8.08
C ARG A 80 11.63 1.14 -7.49
N ARG A 81 10.70 2.09 -7.41
CA ARG A 81 9.34 1.90 -6.88
C ARG A 81 8.32 2.34 -7.93
N PHE A 82 7.23 1.59 -8.08
CA PHE A 82 6.18 1.89 -9.05
C PHE A 82 4.79 1.82 -8.41
N ASP A 83 3.93 2.80 -8.68
CA ASP A 83 2.47 2.73 -8.46
C ASP A 83 1.78 2.49 -9.81
N LEU A 84 1.53 1.22 -10.12
CA LEU A 84 0.90 0.79 -11.37
C LEU A 84 -0.60 0.56 -11.13
N LYS A 85 -1.44 1.15 -11.98
CA LYS A 85 -2.90 0.96 -11.92
C LYS A 85 -3.53 0.54 -13.25
N GLY A 86 -2.75 0.48 -14.33
CA GLY A 86 -3.20 0.06 -15.66
C GLY A 86 -3.95 1.13 -16.45
N SER A 87 -3.92 2.39 -16.02
CA SER A 87 -4.54 3.53 -16.71
C SER A 87 -3.48 4.46 -17.32
N SER A 88 -3.88 5.47 -18.10
CA SER A 88 -2.95 6.47 -18.67
C SER A 88 -3.09 7.87 -18.05
N LEU A 89 -4.32 8.28 -17.70
CA LEU A 89 -4.56 9.62 -17.16
C LEU A 89 -3.88 9.81 -15.80
N GLY A 90 -3.01 10.82 -15.69
CA GLY A 90 -2.28 11.15 -14.46
C GLY A 90 -1.20 10.13 -14.07
N ARG A 91 -0.79 9.25 -15.00
CA ARG A 91 0.16 8.16 -14.76
C ARG A 91 1.59 8.43 -15.23
N THR A 92 2.00 9.68 -15.17
CA THR A 92 3.39 10.11 -15.33
C THR A 92 3.86 10.79 -14.04
N THR A 93 5.14 10.65 -13.73
CA THR A 93 5.78 11.35 -12.62
C THR A 93 6.14 12.77 -13.03
N ASP A 94 5.88 13.75 -12.17
CA ASP A 94 6.12 15.17 -12.49
C ASP A 94 7.61 15.57 -12.39
N LYS A 95 8.45 14.69 -11.85
CA LYS A 95 9.89 14.91 -11.68
C LYS A 95 10.64 14.68 -13.00
N PRO A 96 11.59 15.56 -13.36
CA PRO A 96 12.46 15.33 -14.50
C PRO A 96 13.38 14.12 -14.25
N GLN A 97 13.83 13.47 -15.33
CA GLN A 97 14.64 12.23 -15.26
C GLN A 97 15.91 12.38 -14.40
N THR A 98 16.49 13.58 -14.34
CA THR A 98 17.69 13.92 -13.56
C THR A 98 17.46 13.96 -12.06
N GLU A 99 16.21 14.10 -11.61
CA GLU A 99 15.81 14.18 -10.20
C GLU A 99 15.12 12.89 -9.71
N ILE A 100 15.07 11.86 -10.56
CA ILE A 100 14.54 10.55 -10.19
C ILE A 100 15.59 9.83 -9.34
N ASP A 101 15.23 9.61 -8.09
CA ASP A 101 15.98 8.82 -7.11
C ASP A 101 15.24 7.51 -6.77
N GLU A 102 15.85 6.70 -5.91
CA GLU A 102 15.28 5.43 -5.46
C GLU A 102 13.96 5.58 -4.69
N TYR A 103 13.72 6.74 -4.05
CA TYR A 103 12.51 7.02 -3.27
C TYR A 103 11.37 7.55 -4.13
N THR A 104 11.65 7.91 -5.38
CA THR A 104 10.64 8.40 -6.32
C THR A 104 9.73 7.25 -6.76
N ILE A 105 8.42 7.44 -6.55
CA ILE A 105 7.39 6.49 -6.97
C ILE A 105 7.02 6.78 -8.42
N LEU A 106 7.50 5.94 -9.32
CA LEU A 106 7.21 5.99 -10.76
C LEU A 106 5.79 5.46 -11.04
N LYS A 107 5.20 5.82 -12.18
CA LYS A 107 3.82 5.44 -12.53
C LYS A 107 3.79 4.65 -13.85
N ASP A 108 2.59 4.32 -14.33
CA ASP A 108 2.39 3.44 -15.49
C ASP A 108 3.13 3.90 -16.75
N LEU A 109 3.15 5.20 -17.06
CA LEU A 109 3.79 5.73 -18.29
C LEU A 109 5.31 5.91 -18.14
N ASP A 110 5.83 5.85 -16.92
CA ASP A 110 7.27 5.88 -16.64
C ASP A 110 7.91 4.48 -16.71
N LEU A 111 7.07 3.43 -16.81
CA LEU A 111 7.51 2.04 -16.78
C LEU A 111 8.12 1.64 -18.14
N ASN A 112 9.45 1.60 -18.17
CA ASN A 112 10.23 1.14 -19.32
C ASN A 112 10.81 -0.28 -19.14
N PHE A 113 10.25 -1.07 -18.23
CA PHE A 113 10.71 -2.42 -17.89
C PHE A 113 9.71 -3.49 -18.32
N ILE A 114 10.24 -4.68 -18.59
CA ILE A 114 9.46 -5.91 -18.72
C ILE A 114 9.89 -6.85 -17.59
N PHE A 115 8.96 -7.19 -16.70
CA PHE A 115 9.20 -8.14 -15.62
C PHE A 115 9.07 -9.57 -16.16
N ARG A 116 10.13 -10.38 -16.01
CA ARG A 116 10.12 -11.79 -16.40
C ARG A 116 10.11 -12.65 -15.16
N LEU A 117 9.10 -13.51 -15.03
CA LEU A 117 8.99 -14.49 -13.97
C LEU A 117 9.23 -15.89 -14.54
N GLN A 118 9.76 -16.79 -13.71
CA GLN A 118 9.78 -18.22 -14.04
C GLN A 118 8.34 -18.73 -14.18
N LYS A 119 8.13 -19.74 -15.04
CA LYS A 119 6.78 -20.20 -15.42
C LYS A 119 5.88 -20.54 -14.22
N HIS A 120 6.42 -21.20 -13.20
CA HIS A 120 5.64 -21.57 -12.02
C HIS A 120 5.19 -20.33 -11.21
N TRP A 121 6.08 -19.36 -11.00
CA TRP A 121 5.72 -18.10 -10.34
C TRP A 121 4.70 -17.28 -11.12
N TYR A 122 4.79 -17.27 -12.45
CA TYR A 122 3.79 -16.61 -13.28
C TYR A 122 2.41 -17.25 -13.13
N GLN A 123 2.35 -18.58 -13.10
CA GLN A 123 1.09 -19.31 -12.89
C GLN A 123 0.49 -19.05 -11.50
N GLU A 124 1.30 -19.02 -10.45
CA GLU A 124 0.84 -18.66 -9.10
C GLU A 124 0.37 -17.19 -9.04
N PHE A 125 1.05 -16.26 -9.73
CA PHE A 125 0.66 -14.85 -9.78
C PHE A 125 -0.68 -14.60 -10.50
N GLN A 126 -1.07 -15.46 -11.45
CA GLN A 126 -2.34 -15.34 -12.18
C GLN A 126 -3.55 -15.93 -11.45
N ARG A 127 -3.33 -16.66 -10.33
CA ARG A 127 -4.41 -17.23 -9.52
C ARG A 127 -5.07 -16.20 -8.62
#